data_AF-A0A2G6C7F5-F1
#
_entry.id   AF-A0A2G6C7F5-F1
#
_cell.length_a   1.000
_cell.length_b   1.000
_cell.length_c   1.000
_cell.angle_alpha   90.00
_cell.angle_beta   90.00
_cell.angle_gamma   90.00
#
_symmetry.space_group_name_H-M   'P 1'
#
loop_
_entity.id
_entity.type
_entity.pdbx_description
1 polymer ?
#
loop_
_entity_poly.entity_id
_entity_poly.type
_entity_poly.pdbx_seq_one_letter_code
_entity_poly.pdbx_strand_id
1 'polypeptide(L)'
;IVRSVSGKVISGVENGIDKSYTYDKADRLTSATVGENQFDYEFSSNQDPNCASLPGNNPDAHKNSNRTKLTISATDPETNQTTTKTTTYCYNMADQLTYSSDHRLTNPVYDSHGNTISLGDDSHKTTFKYDSSDRNIEITETKTEGDTTTTKTIKYVRDVSGRIIKRQFYKNSSLESSSLYGYNGSGSSQQFIKDEQGNVVKKFISLVGGLRMVLQSDQNSTESKTYSISNLHGDTMATVEANGSLSKHMTGPFGEKLLYIPYQEESLNNGDHESSYGYLGKHKKITESSIDLEPVQMGARVYIPILGRFLQVDPVEGGCLNNYVYAMDPVNQKDLSGTFIFGLIKRVFNRVLSVVSRANRPVARTASKSKEGAMKPDFLRQYDMWLSGNFRGSTVKIDVSDTNWTLNRNSVKNLTPGYKDGNNDVGGSCDDSCALAIGRGGGGFVGTVEKKRIFLGLHHYKIKGNIILKDNMYDFELLSLASPANLPAQMGGAINFILNGKVPGDYNMTFVGAGNVDMEGYIWQ
;
A
#
# COMPACT_ATOMS: atom_id res chain seq x y z
N ILE A 1 19.87 -5.69 4.84
CA ILE A 1 18.66 -6.37 5.37
C ILE A 1 18.77 -7.86 5.16
N VAL A 2 18.19 -8.66 6.06
CA VAL A 2 18.06 -10.11 5.92
C VAL A 2 16.59 -10.46 5.85
N ARG A 3 16.25 -11.43 5.00
CA ARG A 3 14.87 -11.91 4.82
C ARG A 3 14.73 -13.37 5.23
N SER A 4 13.56 -13.73 5.74
CA SER A 4 13.15 -15.13 5.92
C SER A 4 13.00 -15.82 4.56
N VAL A 5 12.87 -17.15 4.57
CA VAL A 5 12.54 -17.95 3.37
C VAL A 5 11.22 -17.50 2.73
N SER A 6 10.27 -16.98 3.51
CA SER A 6 9.00 -16.43 3.02
C SER A 6 9.11 -14.98 2.53
N GLY A 7 10.31 -14.40 2.51
CA GLY A 7 10.59 -13.05 2.00
C GLY A 7 10.37 -11.91 2.99
N LYS A 8 9.97 -12.20 4.24
CA LYS A 8 9.79 -11.18 5.28
C LYS A 8 11.13 -10.65 5.75
N VAL A 9 11.26 -9.34 5.91
CA VAL A 9 12.44 -8.76 6.57
C VAL A 9 12.45 -9.22 8.02
N ILE A 10 13.54 -9.85 8.46
CA ILE A 10 13.72 -10.33 9.85
C ILE A 10 14.82 -9.59 10.58
N SER A 11 15.72 -8.93 9.85
CA SER A 11 16.70 -8.02 10.43
C SER A 11 17.26 -7.04 9.40
N GLY A 12 17.94 -6.01 9.88
CA GLY A 12 18.59 -5.01 9.06
C GLY A 12 19.51 -4.12 9.88
N VAL A 13 20.14 -3.17 9.19
CA VAL A 13 20.94 -2.13 9.81
C VAL A 13 20.46 -0.81 9.22
N GLU A 14 20.19 0.17 10.08
CA GLU A 14 19.82 1.54 9.68
C GLU A 14 20.65 2.52 10.49
N ASN A 15 21.32 3.47 9.83
CA ASN A 15 22.19 4.44 10.50
C ASN A 15 23.28 3.82 11.42
N GLY A 16 23.69 2.58 11.13
CA GLY A 16 24.66 1.83 11.95
C GLY A 16 24.03 1.09 13.14
N ILE A 17 22.70 1.13 13.28
CA ILE A 17 21.95 0.49 14.36
C ILE A 17 21.30 -0.79 13.84
N ASP A 18 21.54 -1.89 14.54
CA ASP A 18 20.92 -3.19 14.24
C ASP A 18 19.43 -3.18 14.54
N LYS A 19 18.67 -3.84 13.66
CA LYS A 19 17.23 -4.06 13.82
C LYS A 19 16.93 -5.54 13.66
N SER A 20 16.01 -6.06 14.46
CA SER A 20 15.48 -7.42 14.34
C SER A 20 13.97 -7.44 14.52
N TYR A 21 13.29 -8.40 13.89
CA TYR A 21 11.83 -8.48 13.85
C TYR A 21 11.34 -9.92 14.02
N THR A 22 10.31 -10.09 14.84
CA THR A 22 9.65 -11.38 15.07
C THR A 22 8.18 -11.29 14.71
N TYR A 23 7.67 -12.37 14.11
CA TYR A 23 6.30 -12.46 13.62
C TYR A 23 5.58 -13.67 14.21
N ASP A 24 4.26 -13.57 14.37
CA ASP A 24 3.43 -14.73 14.69
C ASP A 24 2.98 -15.50 13.44
N LYS A 25 2.25 -16.61 13.66
CA LYS A 25 1.71 -17.46 12.60
C LYS A 25 0.60 -16.80 11.77
N ALA A 26 0.05 -15.68 12.23
CA ALA A 26 -0.91 -14.86 11.49
C ALA A 26 -0.20 -13.74 10.70
N ASP A 27 1.12 -13.81 10.60
CA ASP A 27 1.98 -12.87 9.91
C ASP A 27 2.05 -11.46 10.53
N ARG A 28 1.58 -11.28 11.77
CA ARG A 28 1.62 -10.01 12.49
C ARG A 28 2.98 -9.80 13.15
N LEU A 29 3.49 -8.57 13.17
CA LEU A 29 4.69 -8.22 13.92
C LEU A 29 4.40 -8.30 15.42
N THR A 30 5.16 -9.12 16.15
CA THR A 30 4.97 -9.33 17.60
C THR A 30 6.12 -8.82 18.45
N SER A 31 7.31 -8.66 17.89
CA SER A 31 8.43 -8.05 18.60
C SER A 31 9.40 -7.41 17.62
N ALA A 32 10.08 -6.36 18.05
CA ALA A 32 11.15 -5.72 17.29
C ALA A 32 12.26 -5.23 18.23
N THR A 33 13.51 -5.34 17.78
CA THR A 33 14.64 -4.67 18.40
C THR A 33 15.14 -3.59 17.45
N VAL A 34 15.40 -2.39 17.98
CA VAL A 34 15.96 -1.24 17.27
C VAL A 34 17.06 -0.63 18.14
N GLY A 35 18.29 -1.11 17.92
CA GLY A 35 19.41 -0.86 18.84
C GLY A 35 19.03 -1.31 20.25
N GLU A 36 19.14 -0.39 21.20
CA GLU A 36 18.83 -0.65 22.61
C GLU A 36 17.33 -0.69 22.93
N ASN A 37 16.46 -0.41 21.96
CA ASN A 37 15.02 -0.41 22.17
C ASN A 37 14.43 -1.77 21.78
N GLN A 38 13.71 -2.39 22.71
CA GLN A 38 12.91 -3.58 22.49
C GLN A 38 11.42 -3.23 22.53
N PHE A 39 10.69 -3.64 21.50
CA PHE A 39 9.25 -3.51 21.35
C PHE A 39 8.61 -4.87 21.42
N ASP A 40 7.59 -5.03 22.24
CA ASP A 40 6.74 -6.21 22.29
C ASP A 40 5.29 -5.81 22.00
N TYR A 41 4.77 -6.34 20.89
CA TYR A 41 3.43 -6.10 20.36
C TYR A 41 2.55 -7.32 20.65
N GLU A 42 1.74 -7.23 21.70
CA GLU A 42 0.98 -8.37 22.18
C GLU A 42 -0.43 -8.43 21.57
N PHE A 43 -0.83 -9.64 21.16
CA PHE A 43 -2.16 -10.00 20.71
C PHE A 43 -2.66 -11.19 21.53
N SER A 44 -3.08 -10.91 22.77
CA SER A 44 -3.40 -11.95 23.76
C SER A 44 -4.85 -11.87 24.25
N SER A 45 -5.40 -13.01 24.68
CA SER A 45 -6.67 -13.06 25.42
C SER A 45 -6.54 -12.51 26.84
N ASN A 46 -5.31 -12.36 27.36
CA ASN A 46 -5.05 -11.77 28.66
C ASN A 46 -5.05 -10.24 28.56
N GLN A 47 -6.24 -9.65 28.60
CA GLN A 47 -6.44 -8.20 28.55
C GLN A 47 -6.12 -7.53 29.89
N ASP A 48 -6.04 -6.19 29.86
CA ASP A 48 -5.97 -5.39 31.08
C ASP A 48 -7.15 -5.71 32.01
N PRO A 49 -6.95 -5.81 33.34
CA PRO A 49 -8.04 -6.04 34.29
C PRO A 49 -9.18 -5.02 34.18
N ASN A 50 -8.88 -3.78 33.77
CA ASN A 50 -9.89 -2.74 33.54
C ASN A 50 -10.79 -3.05 32.34
N CYS A 51 -10.39 -3.90 31.40
CA CYS A 51 -11.21 -4.21 30.23
C CYS A 51 -12.48 -4.97 30.60
N ALA A 52 -12.42 -5.88 31.58
CA ALA A 52 -13.53 -6.75 31.93
C ALA A 52 -14.74 -5.99 32.52
N SER A 53 -14.50 -4.83 33.13
CA SER A 53 -15.56 -3.96 33.68
C SER A 53 -16.15 -2.99 32.66
N LEU A 54 -15.56 -2.86 31.46
CA LEU A 54 -16.02 -1.94 30.44
C LEU A 54 -17.23 -2.51 29.68
N PRO A 55 -18.33 -1.73 29.55
CA PRO A 55 -19.48 -2.13 28.75
C PRO A 55 -19.07 -2.45 27.30
N GLY A 56 -19.52 -3.61 26.81
CA GLY A 56 -19.28 -4.02 25.42
C GLY A 56 -17.85 -4.44 25.12
N ASN A 57 -16.98 -4.63 26.12
CA ASN A 57 -15.63 -5.15 25.92
C ASN A 57 -15.66 -6.49 25.16
N ASN A 58 -14.75 -6.60 24.19
CA ASN A 58 -14.54 -7.81 23.42
C ASN A 58 -13.32 -8.56 24.00
N PRO A 59 -13.51 -9.64 24.78
CA PRO A 59 -12.40 -10.43 25.34
C PRO A 59 -11.55 -11.12 24.25
N ASP A 60 -12.13 -11.28 23.06
CA ASP A 60 -11.51 -11.90 21.89
C ASP A 60 -10.95 -10.89 20.89
N ALA A 61 -10.82 -9.61 21.26
CA ALA A 61 -10.33 -8.54 20.38
C ALA A 61 -8.97 -8.87 19.71
N HIS A 62 -8.11 -9.63 20.39
CA HIS A 62 -6.83 -10.08 19.84
C HIS A 62 -6.96 -10.98 18.59
N LYS A 63 -8.07 -11.74 18.46
CA LYS A 63 -8.37 -12.55 17.27
C LYS A 63 -8.72 -11.69 16.06
N ASN A 64 -9.27 -10.50 16.30
CA ASN A 64 -9.52 -9.48 15.28
C ASN A 64 -8.27 -8.63 14.97
N SER A 65 -7.08 -9.05 15.41
CA SER A 65 -5.82 -8.32 15.21
C SER A 65 -5.77 -6.95 15.90
N ASN A 66 -6.53 -6.76 16.98
CA ASN A 66 -6.32 -5.63 17.88
C ASN A 66 -5.13 -5.91 18.81
N ARG A 67 -4.13 -5.02 18.82
CA ARG A 67 -3.01 -5.09 19.76
C ARG A 67 -3.53 -4.82 21.16
N THR A 68 -3.42 -5.76 22.08
CA THR A 68 -3.95 -5.61 23.45
C THR A 68 -2.94 -5.00 24.41
N LYS A 69 -1.65 -5.06 24.09
CA LYS A 69 -0.57 -4.43 24.87
C LYS A 69 0.63 -4.09 23.99
N LEU A 70 1.26 -2.95 24.28
CA LEU A 70 2.54 -2.51 23.75
C LEU A 70 3.50 -2.34 24.93
N THR A 71 4.63 -3.02 24.92
CA THR A 71 5.73 -2.76 25.83
C THR A 71 6.92 -2.26 25.03
N ILE A 72 7.50 -1.14 25.46
CA ILE A 72 8.76 -0.61 24.95
C ILE A 72 9.73 -0.60 26.13
N SER A 73 10.86 -1.28 25.99
CA SER A 73 11.94 -1.25 26.96
C SER A 73 13.20 -0.75 26.28
N ALA A 74 14.01 0.04 26.97
CA ALA A 74 15.32 0.41 26.48
C ALA A 74 16.35 0.42 27.61
N THR A 75 17.53 -0.11 27.33
CA THR A 75 18.67 -0.09 28.25
C THR A 75 19.67 0.93 27.78
N ASP A 76 19.93 1.95 28.59
CA ASP A 76 20.99 2.91 28.30
C ASP A 76 22.35 2.22 28.49
N PRO A 77 23.21 2.14 27.45
CA PRO A 77 24.49 1.45 27.51
C PRO A 77 25.52 2.18 28.38
N GLU A 78 25.35 3.47 28.67
CA GLU A 78 26.26 4.23 29.53
C GLU A 78 25.97 4.00 31.02
N THR A 79 24.67 3.94 31.38
CA THR A 79 24.22 3.82 32.77
C THR A 79 23.82 2.40 33.16
N ASN A 80 23.65 1.49 32.18
CA ASN A 80 23.02 0.18 32.33
C ASN A 80 21.62 0.23 32.96
N GLN A 81 20.94 1.38 32.89
CA GLN A 81 19.59 1.55 33.41
C GLN A 81 18.56 1.18 32.35
N THR A 82 17.61 0.32 32.70
CA THR A 82 16.49 -0.04 31.83
C THR A 82 15.26 0.78 32.15
N THR A 83 14.74 1.49 31.15
CA THR A 83 13.43 2.15 31.20
C THR A 83 12.42 1.30 30.46
N THR A 84 11.26 1.05 31.07
CA THR A 84 10.17 0.28 30.45
C THR A 84 8.87 1.06 30.52
N LYS A 85 8.23 1.23 29.36
CA LYS A 85 6.88 1.77 29.22
C LYS A 85 5.95 0.69 28.69
N THR A 86 4.87 0.42 29.41
CA THR A 86 3.83 -0.52 28.99
C THR A 86 2.50 0.21 28.83
N THR A 87 1.84 0.01 27.71
CA THR A 87 0.50 0.52 27.41
C THR A 87 -0.42 -0.64 27.09
N THR A 88 -1.58 -0.68 27.71
CA THR A 88 -2.62 -1.70 27.50
C THR A 88 -3.82 -1.07 26.82
N TYR A 89 -4.58 -1.87 26.08
CA TYR A 89 -5.72 -1.41 25.28
C TYR A 89 -6.91 -2.36 25.41
N CYS A 90 -8.10 -1.79 25.58
CA CYS A 90 -9.37 -2.49 25.55
C CYS A 90 -10.15 -2.09 24.30
N TYR A 91 -10.92 -3.04 23.74
CA TYR A 91 -11.71 -2.80 22.54
C TYR A 91 -13.11 -3.36 22.68
N ASN A 92 -14.08 -2.76 22.00
CA ASN A 92 -15.42 -3.31 21.91
C ASN A 92 -15.59 -4.27 20.72
N MET A 93 -16.80 -4.79 20.53
CA MET A 93 -17.13 -5.71 19.43
C MET A 93 -17.04 -5.07 18.03
N ALA A 94 -16.99 -3.75 17.92
CA ALA A 94 -16.77 -3.01 16.67
C ALA A 94 -15.28 -2.67 16.44
N ASP A 95 -14.37 -3.26 17.23
CA ASP A 95 -12.93 -3.02 17.21
C ASP A 95 -12.50 -1.58 17.53
N GLN A 96 -13.40 -0.78 18.11
CA GLN A 96 -13.14 0.56 18.63
C GLN A 96 -12.38 0.46 19.96
N LEU A 97 -11.40 1.34 20.16
CA LEU A 97 -10.72 1.50 21.45
C LEU A 97 -11.75 1.97 22.48
N THR A 98 -11.81 1.33 23.63
CA THR A 98 -12.69 1.75 24.74
C THR A 98 -11.91 2.25 25.94
N TYR A 99 -10.64 1.83 26.07
CA TYR A 99 -9.75 2.25 27.13
C TYR A 99 -8.29 2.02 26.72
N SER A 100 -7.41 2.88 27.25
CA SER A 100 -5.97 2.74 27.19
C SER A 100 -5.36 3.15 28.52
N SER A 101 -4.28 2.48 28.95
CA SER A 101 -3.52 2.93 30.13
C SER A 101 -2.63 4.15 29.87
N ASP A 102 -2.43 4.55 28.60
CA ASP A 102 -1.81 5.84 28.26
C ASP A 102 -2.86 6.97 28.34
N HIS A 103 -2.62 7.95 29.20
CA HIS A 103 -3.53 9.07 29.46
C HIS A 103 -3.84 9.93 28.22
N ARG A 104 -3.02 9.87 27.15
CA ARG A 104 -3.28 10.57 25.89
C ARG A 104 -4.24 9.82 24.97
N LEU A 105 -4.49 8.54 25.26
CA LEU A 105 -5.32 7.63 24.47
C LEU A 105 -6.56 7.13 25.23
N THR A 106 -6.70 7.48 26.51
CA THR A 106 -7.84 7.09 27.33
C THR A 106 -9.11 7.85 26.92
N ASN A 107 -10.26 7.52 27.53
CA ASN A 107 -11.56 8.16 27.28
C ASN A 107 -11.90 8.41 25.79
N PRO A 108 -11.75 7.41 24.91
CA PRO A 108 -12.03 7.58 23.50
C PRO A 108 -13.52 7.87 23.28
N VAL A 109 -13.80 8.85 22.41
CA VAL A 109 -15.17 9.19 21.99
C VAL A 109 -15.29 9.05 20.49
N TYR A 110 -16.41 8.51 20.03
CA TYR A 110 -16.71 8.26 18.62
C TYR A 110 -17.96 9.01 18.19
N ASP A 111 -18.02 9.37 16.90
CA ASP A 111 -19.27 9.78 16.26
C ASP A 111 -20.10 8.55 15.80
N SER A 112 -21.26 8.81 15.17
CA SER A 112 -22.16 7.76 14.67
C SER A 112 -21.60 6.95 13.50
N HIS A 113 -20.59 7.46 12.79
CA HIS A 113 -19.90 6.73 11.72
C HIS A 113 -18.72 5.92 12.25
N GLY A 114 -18.39 6.06 13.53
CA GLY A 114 -17.27 5.38 14.17
C GLY A 114 -15.94 6.11 13.99
N ASN A 115 -15.92 7.39 13.62
CA ASN A 115 -14.69 8.18 13.66
C ASN A 115 -14.40 8.59 15.10
N THR A 116 -13.14 8.48 15.52
CA THR A 116 -12.70 8.98 16.83
C THR A 116 -12.68 10.49 16.81
N ILE A 117 -13.51 11.12 17.65
CA ILE A 117 -13.63 12.58 17.79
C ILE A 117 -12.88 13.12 19.02
N SER A 118 -12.52 12.27 19.97
CA SER A 118 -11.71 12.65 21.15
C SER A 118 -10.89 11.47 21.65
N LEU A 119 -9.68 11.76 22.11
CA LEU A 119 -8.78 10.89 22.87
C LEU A 119 -8.19 11.67 24.02
N GLY A 120 -7.85 10.97 25.10
CA GLY A 120 -7.13 11.48 26.25
C GLY A 120 -8.01 11.92 27.42
N ASP A 121 -7.37 12.14 28.57
CA ASP A 121 -7.98 12.71 29.76
C ASP A 121 -8.10 14.25 29.69
N ASP A 122 -8.59 14.87 30.75
CA ASP A 122 -8.82 16.33 30.80
C ASP A 122 -7.52 17.15 30.73
N SER A 123 -6.37 16.55 31.06
CA SER A 123 -5.06 17.19 31.01
C SER A 123 -4.32 16.95 29.70
N HIS A 124 -4.70 15.94 28.90
CA HIS A 124 -4.02 15.53 27.67
C HIS A 124 -5.00 15.23 26.54
N LYS A 125 -5.92 16.16 26.28
CA LYS A 125 -7.04 15.92 25.36
C LYS A 125 -6.66 16.25 23.92
N THR A 126 -6.87 15.31 23.01
CA THR A 126 -6.82 15.56 21.56
C THR A 126 -8.18 15.31 20.94
N THR A 127 -8.70 16.29 20.20
CA THR A 127 -9.99 16.22 19.51
C THR A 127 -9.80 16.28 18.00
N PHE A 128 -10.71 15.61 17.28
CA PHE A 128 -10.68 15.48 15.84
C PHE A 128 -12.04 15.89 15.28
N LYS A 129 -12.06 16.72 14.23
CA LYS A 129 -13.28 17.03 13.48
C LYS A 129 -13.20 16.47 12.07
N TYR A 130 -14.33 16.00 11.60
CA TYR A 130 -14.51 15.44 10.27
C TYR A 130 -15.58 16.23 9.51
N ASP A 131 -15.46 16.27 8.19
CA ASP A 131 -16.56 16.74 7.33
C ASP A 131 -17.60 15.63 7.10
N SER A 132 -18.65 15.93 6.32
CA SER A 132 -19.71 14.96 6.02
C SER A 132 -19.28 13.77 5.17
N SER A 133 -18.03 13.74 4.69
CA SER A 133 -17.42 12.62 3.97
C SER A 133 -16.35 11.90 4.81
N ASP A 134 -16.41 12.05 6.14
CA ASP A 134 -15.51 11.45 7.12
C ASP A 134 -14.02 11.83 6.95
N ARG A 135 -13.75 12.96 6.29
CA ARG A 135 -12.38 13.45 6.10
C ARG A 135 -11.99 14.35 7.26
N ASN A 136 -10.84 14.10 7.87
CA ASN A 136 -10.36 14.93 8.98
C ASN A 136 -10.03 16.36 8.50
N ILE A 137 -10.68 17.35 9.12
CA ILE A 137 -10.55 18.78 8.79
C ILE A 137 -9.97 19.59 9.94
N GLU A 138 -9.93 19.06 11.16
CA GLU A 138 -9.32 19.72 12.31
C GLU A 138 -8.75 18.71 13.30
N ILE A 139 -7.61 19.04 13.90
CA ILE A 139 -7.05 18.37 15.08
C ILE A 139 -6.76 19.45 16.10
N THR A 140 -7.24 19.28 17.33
CA THR A 140 -6.93 20.20 18.44
C THR A 140 -6.42 19.42 19.64
N GLU A 141 -5.20 19.70 20.06
CA GLU A 141 -4.64 19.25 21.33
C GLU A 141 -4.79 20.36 22.37
N THR A 142 -5.30 19.99 23.54
CA THR A 142 -5.33 20.81 24.75
C THR A 142 -4.56 20.08 25.83
N LYS A 143 -3.46 20.70 26.28
CA LYS A 143 -2.63 20.18 27.35
C LYS A 143 -2.66 21.12 28.54
N THR A 144 -2.93 20.58 29.73
CA THR A 144 -2.95 21.35 30.98
C THR A 144 -1.89 20.82 31.93
N GLU A 145 -0.90 21.67 32.22
CA GLU A 145 0.19 21.40 33.17
C GLU A 145 0.12 22.45 34.29
N GLY A 146 -0.27 22.02 35.50
CA GLY A 146 -0.58 22.95 36.60
C GLY A 146 -1.71 23.91 36.21
N ASP A 147 -1.50 25.20 36.40
CA ASP A 147 -2.47 26.25 36.04
C ASP A 147 -2.35 26.71 34.57
N THR A 148 -1.44 26.11 33.79
CA THR A 148 -1.20 26.51 32.41
C THR A 148 -1.86 25.55 31.43
N THR A 149 -2.79 26.06 30.63
CA THR A 149 -3.36 25.33 29.49
C THR A 149 -2.79 25.85 28.19
N THR A 150 -2.23 24.95 27.39
CA THR A 150 -1.78 25.23 26.02
C THR A 150 -2.69 24.51 25.03
N THR A 151 -3.13 25.21 23.99
CA THR A 151 -3.92 24.63 22.89
C THR A 151 -3.16 24.75 21.58
N LYS A 152 -3.06 23.65 20.84
CA LYS A 152 -2.56 23.63 19.46
C LYS A 152 -3.66 23.13 18.55
N THR A 153 -4.01 23.90 17.53
CA THR A 153 -5.07 23.54 16.57
C THR A 153 -4.52 23.54 15.16
N ILE A 154 -4.71 22.45 14.43
CA ILE A 154 -4.43 22.34 13.01
C ILE A 154 -5.74 22.23 12.24
N LYS A 155 -5.93 23.08 11.23
CA LYS A 155 -7.09 23.05 10.33
C LYS A 155 -6.66 22.72 8.92
N TYR A 156 -7.48 21.96 8.21
CA TYR A 156 -7.26 21.59 6.82
C TYR A 156 -8.42 22.05 5.94
N VAL A 157 -8.08 22.53 4.75
CA VAL A 157 -9.02 22.55 3.62
C VAL A 157 -8.61 21.45 2.66
N ARG A 158 -9.59 20.67 2.20
CA ARG A 158 -9.36 19.59 1.25
C ARG A 158 -10.08 19.84 -0.06
N ASP A 159 -9.49 19.40 -1.16
CA ASP A 159 -10.17 19.39 -2.45
C ASP A 159 -11.13 18.22 -2.58
N VAL A 160 -11.83 18.13 -3.72
CA VAL A 160 -12.80 17.05 -4.01
C VAL A 160 -12.16 15.66 -4.07
N SER A 161 -10.85 15.57 -4.32
CA SER A 161 -10.08 14.33 -4.31
C SER A 161 -9.55 13.97 -2.92
N GLY A 162 -9.90 14.76 -1.88
CA GLY A 162 -9.51 14.53 -0.49
C GLY A 162 -8.09 15.00 -0.13
N ARG A 163 -7.39 15.66 -1.05
CA ARG A 163 -6.03 16.18 -0.82
C ARG A 163 -6.08 17.45 0.00
N ILE A 164 -5.14 17.62 0.93
CA ILE A 164 -5.01 18.84 1.74
C ILE A 164 -4.48 19.97 0.86
N ILE A 165 -5.29 20.98 0.56
CA ILE A 165 -4.86 22.14 -0.24
C ILE A 165 -4.49 23.35 0.62
N LYS A 166 -4.90 23.35 1.89
CA LYS A 166 -4.52 24.36 2.88
C LYS A 166 -4.34 23.71 4.24
N ARG A 167 -3.30 24.12 4.96
CA ARG A 167 -3.05 23.77 6.36
C ARG A 167 -2.85 25.06 7.15
N GLN A 168 -3.51 25.16 8.30
CA GLN A 168 -3.36 26.29 9.22
C GLN A 168 -3.01 25.75 10.59
N PHE A 169 -2.03 26.37 11.24
CA PHE A 169 -1.61 26.01 12.60
C PHE A 169 -1.85 27.19 13.52
N TYR A 170 -2.52 26.91 14.64
CA TYR A 170 -2.83 27.88 15.68
C TYR A 170 -2.23 27.43 17.01
N LYS A 171 -1.72 28.39 17.78
CA LYS A 171 -1.29 28.20 19.16
C LYS A 171 -2.06 29.16 20.05
N ASN A 172 -2.77 28.64 21.05
CA ASN A 172 -3.62 29.42 21.96
C ASN A 172 -4.57 30.37 21.20
N SER A 173 -5.20 29.86 20.13
CA SER A 173 -6.07 30.59 19.19
C SER A 173 -5.40 31.65 18.29
N SER A 174 -4.11 31.92 18.45
CA SER A 174 -3.31 32.75 17.53
C SER A 174 -2.96 31.96 16.28
N LEU A 175 -3.14 32.54 15.08
CA LEU A 175 -2.70 31.93 13.82
C LEU A 175 -1.19 32.15 13.66
N GLU A 176 -0.40 31.08 13.74
CA GLU A 176 1.06 31.16 13.61
C GLU A 176 1.52 30.87 12.17
N SER A 177 0.81 30.00 11.45
CA SER A 177 1.14 29.70 10.05
C SER A 177 -0.09 29.34 9.24
N SER A 178 -0.08 29.73 7.97
CA SER A 178 -1.09 29.33 7.00
C SER A 178 -0.43 29.05 5.65
N SER A 179 -0.54 27.80 5.22
CA SER A 179 0.22 27.25 4.11
C SER A 179 -0.72 26.65 3.07
N LEU A 180 -0.50 26.98 1.80
CA LEU A 180 -1.24 26.44 0.65
C LEU A 180 -0.40 25.37 -0.06
N TYR A 181 -0.97 24.19 -0.28
CA TYR A 181 -0.26 23.07 -0.89
C TYR A 181 -0.57 22.95 -2.38
N GLY A 182 0.50 22.85 -3.17
CA GLY A 182 0.45 22.73 -4.62
C GLY A 182 0.73 21.31 -5.11
N TYR A 183 0.04 20.91 -6.17
CA TYR A 183 0.15 19.59 -6.79
C TYR A 183 0.39 19.71 -8.30
N ASN A 184 1.21 18.83 -8.88
CA ASN A 184 1.48 18.78 -10.32
C ASN A 184 0.84 17.57 -11.03
N GLY A 185 -0.04 16.85 -10.35
CA GLY A 185 -0.70 15.64 -10.85
C GLY A 185 -1.88 15.23 -9.97
N SER A 186 -2.46 14.06 -10.25
CA SER A 186 -3.63 13.52 -9.53
C SER A 186 -3.30 12.93 -8.17
N GLY A 187 -2.02 12.62 -7.89
CA GLY A 187 -1.60 12.06 -6.61
C GLY A 187 -1.70 13.05 -5.44
N SER A 188 -1.74 12.52 -4.21
CA SER A 188 -1.85 13.28 -2.95
C SER A 188 -0.50 13.71 -2.38
N SER A 189 0.49 13.91 -3.25
CA SER A 189 1.88 14.18 -2.90
C SER A 189 2.25 15.61 -3.32
N GLN A 190 2.16 16.58 -2.40
CA GLN A 190 2.38 18.00 -2.69
C GLN A 190 3.80 18.30 -3.20
N GLN A 191 3.94 19.19 -4.17
CA GLN A 191 5.22 19.50 -4.82
C GLN A 191 5.81 20.83 -4.36
N PHE A 192 4.98 21.72 -3.84
CA PHE A 192 5.41 22.99 -3.30
C PHE A 192 4.41 23.51 -2.27
N ILE A 193 4.88 24.42 -1.43
CA ILE A 193 4.09 25.14 -0.44
C ILE A 193 4.14 26.62 -0.80
N LYS A 194 2.99 27.29 -0.72
CA LYS A 194 2.86 28.72 -0.87
C LYS A 194 2.41 29.38 0.42
N ASP A 195 2.79 30.65 0.59
CA ASP A 195 2.17 31.53 1.57
C ASP A 195 0.76 31.96 1.12
N GLU A 196 0.06 32.73 1.96
CA GLU A 196 -1.29 33.26 1.65
C GLU A 196 -1.29 34.29 0.52
N GLN A 197 -0.14 34.89 0.21
CA GLN A 197 0.04 35.81 -0.91
C GLN A 197 0.25 35.06 -2.25
N GLY A 198 0.41 33.74 -2.20
CA GLY A 198 0.62 32.88 -3.36
C GLY A 198 2.08 32.74 -3.79
N ASN A 199 3.04 33.27 -3.03
CA ASN A 199 4.45 33.06 -3.30
C ASN A 199 4.88 31.66 -2.89
N VAL A 200 5.74 31.02 -3.67
CA VAL A 200 6.26 29.69 -3.35
C VAL A 200 7.37 29.80 -2.29
N VAL A 201 7.12 29.28 -1.09
CA VAL A 201 8.06 29.30 0.04
C VAL A 201 8.85 28.00 0.21
N LYS A 202 8.29 26.87 -0.24
CA LYS A 202 9.01 25.58 -0.28
C LYS A 202 8.76 24.82 -1.57
N LYS A 203 9.77 24.14 -2.09
CA LYS A 203 9.68 23.19 -3.22
C LYS A 203 10.26 21.84 -2.81
N PHE A 204 9.59 20.76 -3.23
CA PHE A 204 10.04 19.39 -3.02
C PHE A 204 10.56 18.82 -4.33
N ILE A 205 11.86 18.54 -4.39
CA ILE A 205 12.53 18.03 -5.59
C ILE A 205 13.00 16.61 -5.31
N SER A 206 12.50 15.65 -6.10
CA SER A 206 12.95 14.26 -6.02
C SER A 206 14.27 14.11 -6.77
N LEU A 207 15.26 13.51 -6.12
CA LEU A 207 16.56 13.21 -6.70
C LEU A 207 16.71 11.69 -6.89
N VAL A 208 17.74 11.30 -7.62
CA VAL A 208 18.07 9.88 -7.82
C VAL A 208 18.36 9.18 -6.49
N GLY A 209 18.11 7.87 -6.42
CA GLY A 209 18.42 7.06 -5.23
C GLY A 209 17.45 7.23 -4.05
N GLY A 210 16.30 7.87 -4.26
CA GLY A 210 15.30 8.05 -3.20
C GLY A 210 15.59 9.21 -2.24
N LEU A 211 16.54 10.07 -2.59
CA LEU A 211 16.78 11.35 -1.95
C LEU A 211 15.70 12.36 -2.34
N ARG A 212 15.35 13.24 -1.41
CA ARG A 212 14.49 14.39 -1.68
C ARG A 212 15.11 15.66 -1.15
N MET A 213 15.27 16.65 -2.01
CA MET A 213 15.67 18.00 -1.61
C MET A 213 14.42 18.83 -1.30
N VAL A 214 14.43 19.49 -0.14
CA VAL A 214 13.51 20.54 0.24
C VAL A 214 14.25 21.86 0.03
N LEU A 215 13.81 22.63 -0.96
CA LEU A 215 14.30 23.98 -1.19
C LEU A 215 13.36 24.95 -0.50
N GLN A 216 13.86 25.69 0.48
CA GLN A 216 13.10 26.73 1.16
C GLN A 216 13.63 28.09 0.72
N SER A 217 12.73 28.90 0.16
CA SER A 217 12.97 30.31 -0.09
C SER A 217 12.40 31.06 1.10
N ASP A 218 13.23 31.82 1.80
CA ASP A 218 12.71 32.99 2.47
C ASP A 218 12.77 34.17 1.47
N GLN A 219 12.05 35.25 1.78
CA GLN A 219 11.93 36.41 0.89
C GLN A 219 13.17 37.33 0.95
N ASN A 220 14.16 37.07 1.83
CA ASN A 220 15.20 38.04 2.22
C ASN A 220 16.61 37.44 2.42
N SER A 221 16.86 36.19 2.04
CA SER A 221 18.07 35.41 2.37
C SER A 221 18.45 34.43 1.24
N THR A 222 19.54 33.72 1.46
CA THR A 222 20.01 32.63 0.60
C THR A 222 19.07 31.43 0.75
N GLU A 223 18.63 30.83 -0.37
CA GLU A 223 17.82 29.62 -0.38
C GLU A 223 18.44 28.53 0.53
N SER A 224 17.68 28.04 1.52
CA SER A 224 18.12 26.90 2.34
C SER A 224 17.73 25.58 1.68
N LYS A 225 18.62 24.59 1.80
CA LYS A 225 18.45 23.26 1.19
C LYS A 225 18.61 22.19 2.27
N THR A 226 17.56 21.41 2.44
CA THR A 226 17.56 20.22 3.30
C THR A 226 17.36 18.98 2.44
N TYR A 227 18.27 18.01 2.52
CA TYR A 227 18.17 16.73 1.83
C TYR A 227 17.61 15.68 2.78
N SER A 228 16.40 15.20 2.52
CA SER A 228 15.82 14.05 3.22
C SER A 228 16.31 12.75 2.60
N ILE A 229 16.83 11.85 3.44
CA ILE A 229 17.27 10.52 3.09
C ILE A 229 16.27 9.53 3.68
N SER A 230 15.69 8.66 2.84
CA SER A 230 14.70 7.69 3.29
C SER A 230 15.26 6.28 3.43
N ASN A 231 14.75 5.53 4.40
CA ASN A 231 15.00 4.09 4.52
C ASN A 231 14.20 3.30 3.45
N LEU A 232 14.33 1.97 3.45
CA LEU A 232 13.65 1.09 2.50
C LEU A 232 12.12 1.09 2.64
N HIS A 233 11.61 1.30 3.86
CA HIS A 233 10.17 1.41 4.11
C HIS A 233 9.60 2.72 3.51
N GLY A 234 10.41 3.78 3.53
CA GLY A 234 10.10 5.12 3.03
C GLY A 234 10.03 6.18 4.11
N ASP A 235 10.50 5.88 5.32
CA ASP A 235 10.60 6.83 6.43
C ASP A 235 11.86 7.69 6.24
N THR A 236 11.82 8.95 6.65
CA THR A 236 13.02 9.80 6.66
C THR A 236 13.92 9.35 7.82
N MET A 237 15.05 8.73 7.48
CA MET A 237 16.03 8.24 8.46
C MET A 237 17.15 9.24 8.74
N ALA A 238 17.33 10.24 7.87
CA ALA A 238 18.27 11.32 8.07
C ALA A 238 17.90 12.56 7.26
N THR A 239 18.31 13.72 7.73
CA THR A 239 18.35 14.97 6.97
C THR A 239 19.77 15.51 6.91
N VAL A 240 20.11 16.14 5.78
CA VAL A 240 21.40 16.80 5.61
C VAL A 240 21.14 18.24 5.17
N GLU A 241 21.68 19.21 5.89
CA GLU A 241 21.60 20.62 5.52
C GLU A 241 22.64 20.98 4.45
N ALA A 242 22.49 22.14 3.80
CA ALA A 242 23.38 22.58 2.71
C ALA A 242 24.86 22.65 3.10
N ASN A 243 25.16 22.84 4.38
CA ASN A 243 26.50 22.87 4.95
C ASN A 243 27.07 21.48 5.28
N GLY A 244 26.33 20.41 5.00
CA GLY A 244 26.71 19.03 5.31
C GLY A 244 26.36 18.56 6.73
N SER A 245 25.67 19.38 7.54
CA SER A 245 25.21 18.97 8.88
C SER A 245 24.22 17.83 8.76
N LEU A 246 24.49 16.71 9.43
CA LEU A 246 23.70 15.49 9.40
C LEU A 246 22.87 15.34 10.68
N SER A 247 21.55 15.26 10.52
CA SER A 247 20.62 14.88 11.58
C SER A 247 20.10 13.48 11.30
N LYS A 248 20.14 12.58 12.29
CA LYS A 248 19.63 11.21 12.18
C LYS A 248 18.25 11.11 12.83
N HIS A 249 17.39 10.28 12.28
CA HIS A 249 16.04 10.03 12.81
C HIS A 249 15.74 8.55 12.73
N MET A 250 15.03 8.04 13.74
CA MET A 250 14.65 6.65 13.81
C MET A 250 13.41 6.51 14.65
N THR A 251 12.53 5.62 14.21
CA THR A 251 11.29 5.30 14.89
C THR A 251 11.18 3.79 15.09
N GLY A 252 10.26 3.38 15.95
CA GLY A 252 9.77 2.01 16.00
C GLY A 252 9.10 1.62 14.67
N PRO A 253 8.86 0.31 14.47
CA PRO A 253 8.20 -0.23 13.28
C PRO A 253 6.87 0.42 12.89
N PHE A 254 6.04 0.84 13.84
CA PHE A 254 4.77 1.51 13.54
C PHE A 254 4.90 3.04 13.54
N GLY A 255 6.13 3.57 13.60
CA GLY A 255 6.40 5.00 13.69
C GLY A 255 6.40 5.51 15.14
N GLU A 256 6.41 4.65 16.15
CA GLU A 256 6.48 5.06 17.55
C GLU A 256 7.83 5.72 17.88
N LYS A 257 7.85 6.63 18.85
CA LYS A 257 9.10 7.16 19.40
C LYS A 257 9.89 6.07 20.12
N LEU A 258 11.21 6.14 20.01
CA LEU A 258 12.13 5.31 20.78
C LEU A 258 12.22 5.83 22.23
N LEU A 259 12.51 4.94 23.19
CA LEU A 259 12.79 5.35 24.57
C LEU A 259 14.25 5.77 24.77
N TYR A 260 15.16 5.13 24.03
CA TYR A 260 16.57 5.48 23.98
C TYR A 260 16.97 5.86 22.56
N ILE A 261 17.62 7.01 22.41
CA ILE A 261 18.14 7.48 21.12
C ILE A 261 19.65 7.71 21.31
N PRO A 262 20.52 7.01 20.55
CA PRO A 262 21.97 7.10 20.71
C PRO A 262 22.58 8.38 20.11
N TYR A 263 21.75 9.38 19.83
CA TYR A 263 22.14 10.65 19.23
C TYR A 263 21.15 11.73 19.65
N GLN A 264 21.58 12.99 19.53
CA GLN A 264 20.70 14.12 19.77
C GLN A 264 19.59 14.14 18.72
N GLU A 265 18.34 14.00 19.16
CA GLU A 265 17.19 14.12 18.28
C GLU A 265 16.98 15.59 17.93
N GLU A 266 17.06 15.90 16.64
CA GLU A 266 16.71 17.22 16.13
C GLU A 266 15.32 17.18 15.50
N SER A 267 14.64 18.33 15.48
CA SER A 267 13.37 18.43 14.77
C SER A 267 13.60 18.26 13.27
N LEU A 268 12.75 17.48 12.62
CA LEU A 268 12.78 17.29 11.17
C LEU A 268 12.36 18.58 10.46
N ASN A 269 13.33 19.37 10.00
CA ASN A 269 13.06 20.56 9.18
C ASN A 269 12.82 20.21 7.70
N ASN A 270 11.97 19.22 7.43
CA ASN A 270 11.63 18.80 6.07
C ASN A 270 10.16 18.98 5.71
N GLY A 271 9.32 19.39 6.68
CA GLY A 271 7.89 19.62 6.54
C GLY A 271 7.50 21.09 6.42
N ASP A 272 6.23 21.35 6.67
CA ASP A 272 5.66 22.69 6.88
C ASP A 272 5.80 23.09 8.36
N HIS A 273 5.47 24.33 8.73
CA HIS A 273 5.54 24.82 10.11
C HIS A 273 4.86 23.86 11.11
N GLU A 274 5.60 23.45 12.15
CA GLU A 274 5.11 22.55 13.22
C GLU A 274 4.58 21.19 12.70
N SER A 275 5.12 20.74 11.56
CA SER A 275 4.87 19.42 10.97
C SER A 275 6.17 18.86 10.36
N SER A 276 6.18 17.56 10.08
CA SER A 276 7.33 16.91 9.45
C SER A 276 6.91 15.84 8.44
N TYR A 277 7.86 15.42 7.62
CA TYR A 277 7.81 14.18 6.85
C TYR A 277 8.76 13.16 7.48
N GLY A 278 8.39 12.62 8.64
CA GLY A 278 9.13 11.57 9.33
C GLY A 278 8.75 10.17 8.81
N TYR A 279 7.86 9.50 9.53
CA TYR A 279 7.33 8.19 9.15
C TYR A 279 6.60 8.26 7.80
N LEU A 280 6.98 7.36 6.87
CA LEU A 280 6.56 7.38 5.47
C LEU A 280 6.81 8.72 4.75
N GLY A 281 7.81 9.48 5.21
CA GLY A 281 8.15 10.81 4.71
C GLY A 281 8.45 10.87 3.20
N LYS A 282 8.99 9.79 2.61
CA LYS A 282 9.19 9.65 1.15
C LYS A 282 7.89 9.86 0.37
N HIS A 283 6.77 9.43 0.95
CA HIS A 283 5.43 9.51 0.37
C HIS A 283 4.67 10.77 0.78
N LYS A 284 5.37 11.72 1.42
CA LYS A 284 4.84 13.03 1.83
C LYS A 284 3.62 12.92 2.76
N LYS A 285 3.63 11.89 3.62
CA LYS A 285 2.67 11.74 4.71
C LYS A 285 3.02 12.74 5.80
N ILE A 286 2.13 13.70 6.02
CA ILE A 286 2.33 14.79 6.98
C ILE A 286 2.15 14.19 8.37
N THR A 287 3.19 14.29 9.18
CA THR A 287 3.14 14.05 10.62
C THR A 287 2.94 15.40 11.31
N GLU A 288 1.87 15.53 12.07
CA GLU A 288 1.63 16.69 12.94
C GLU A 288 2.52 16.57 14.18
N SER A 289 3.83 16.73 14.00
CA SER A 289 4.88 16.48 15.01
C SER A 289 4.83 17.42 16.22
N SER A 290 4.03 18.48 16.14
CA SER A 290 3.77 19.39 17.26
C SER A 290 2.70 18.88 18.21
N ILE A 291 1.93 17.86 17.84
CA ILE A 291 0.91 17.20 18.67
C ILE A 291 1.55 15.97 19.33
N ASP A 292 1.33 15.74 20.62
CA ASP A 292 1.99 14.70 21.42
C ASP A 292 1.69 13.27 20.92
N LEU A 293 0.55 13.08 20.25
CA LEU A 293 0.18 11.81 19.60
C LEU A 293 0.80 11.61 18.20
N GLU A 294 1.43 12.65 17.65
CA GLU A 294 1.97 12.73 16.29
C GLU A 294 1.05 12.16 15.19
N PRO A 295 -0.19 12.64 15.05
CA PRO A 295 -1.10 12.16 14.03
C PRO A 295 -0.50 12.28 12.62
N VAL A 296 -0.64 11.22 11.83
CA VAL A 296 -0.16 11.17 10.45
C VAL A 296 -1.34 11.15 9.47
N GLN A 297 -1.35 12.10 8.53
CA GLN A 297 -2.35 12.20 7.47
C GLN A 297 -2.05 11.17 6.36
N MET A 298 -2.55 9.94 6.52
CA MET A 298 -2.26 8.82 5.60
C MET A 298 -3.10 8.82 4.34
N GLY A 299 -4.13 9.67 4.23
CA GLY A 299 -4.98 9.78 3.05
C GLY A 299 -6.43 9.94 3.47
N ALA A 300 -7.22 8.89 3.27
CA ALA A 300 -8.60 8.82 3.76
C ALA A 300 -8.67 8.82 5.30
N ARG A 301 -7.65 8.27 5.96
CA ARG A 301 -7.63 8.07 7.41
C ARG A 301 -6.45 8.75 8.11
N VAL A 302 -6.67 9.17 9.34
CA VAL A 302 -5.66 9.67 10.29
C VAL A 302 -5.09 8.47 11.05
N TYR A 303 -3.77 8.36 11.07
CA TYR A 303 -3.03 7.30 11.72
C TYR A 303 -2.34 7.81 12.98
N ILE A 304 -2.42 7.06 14.09
CA ILE A 304 -1.72 7.38 15.33
C ILE A 304 -0.60 6.34 15.55
N PRO A 305 0.68 6.71 15.39
CA PRO A 305 1.79 5.76 15.48
C PRO A 305 1.84 4.97 16.79
N ILE A 306 1.71 5.66 17.93
CA ILE A 306 1.75 5.01 19.25
C ILE A 306 0.59 4.04 19.50
N LEU A 307 -0.54 4.22 18.80
CA LEU A 307 -1.66 3.28 18.84
C LEU A 307 -1.50 2.17 17.78
N GLY A 308 -0.73 2.43 16.71
CA GLY A 308 -0.53 1.53 15.59
C GLY A 308 -1.77 1.31 14.73
N ARG A 309 -2.72 2.27 14.73
CA ARG A 309 -4.06 2.13 14.10
C ARG A 309 -4.59 3.46 13.55
N PHE A 310 -5.60 3.36 12.69
CA PHE A 310 -6.36 4.49 12.17
C PHE A 310 -7.44 4.95 13.15
N LEU A 311 -7.90 6.20 13.00
CA LEU A 311 -8.97 6.80 13.81
C LEU A 311 -10.36 6.76 13.16
N GLN A 312 -10.46 6.27 11.93
CA GLN A 312 -11.73 6.11 11.22
C GLN A 312 -11.88 4.66 10.73
N VAL A 313 -13.13 4.25 10.58
CA VAL A 313 -13.48 3.00 9.89
C VAL A 313 -12.93 3.05 8.46
N ASP A 314 -12.46 1.91 7.95
CA ASP A 314 -12.02 1.81 6.56
C ASP A 314 -13.18 2.15 5.61
N PRO A 315 -13.05 3.14 4.73
CA PRO A 315 -14.10 3.42 3.75
C PRO A 315 -14.27 2.28 2.72
N VAL A 316 -13.31 1.33 2.65
CA VAL A 316 -13.41 0.14 1.81
C VAL A 316 -13.71 -1.09 2.66
N GLU A 317 -14.93 -1.60 2.57
CA GLU A 317 -15.33 -2.82 3.25
C GLU A 317 -14.46 -4.02 2.84
N GLY A 318 -14.02 -4.80 3.83
CA GLY A 318 -13.19 -6.00 3.60
C GLY A 318 -11.76 -5.72 3.13
N GLY A 319 -11.31 -4.45 3.10
CA GLY A 319 -9.95 -4.09 2.74
C GLY A 319 -8.90 -4.58 3.75
N CYS A 320 -9.19 -4.36 5.04
CA CYS A 320 -8.31 -4.65 6.17
C CYS A 320 -8.78 -5.84 7.03
N LEU A 321 -7.93 -6.27 7.97
CA LEU A 321 -8.25 -7.34 8.92
C LEU A 321 -9.30 -6.91 9.96
N ASN A 322 -9.39 -5.60 10.24
CA ASN A 322 -10.51 -4.98 10.93
C ASN A 322 -10.64 -3.50 10.52
N ASN A 323 -11.70 -2.84 11.01
CA ASN A 323 -12.12 -1.50 10.62
C ASN A 323 -11.06 -0.39 10.83
N TYR A 324 -10.16 -0.52 11.80
CA TYR A 324 -9.18 0.52 12.15
C TYR A 324 -7.72 0.07 12.01
N VAL A 325 -7.47 -1.13 11.49
CA VAL A 325 -6.12 -1.69 11.41
C VAL A 325 -5.27 -0.93 10.39
N TYR A 326 -4.09 -0.50 10.83
CA TYR A 326 -2.96 -0.20 9.96
C TYR A 326 -2.13 -1.47 9.79
N ALA A 327 -1.41 -1.58 8.65
CA ALA A 327 -0.52 -2.70 8.31
C ALA A 327 0.00 -3.47 9.53
N MET A 328 -0.45 -4.73 9.74
CA MET A 328 -0.06 -5.53 10.92
C MET A 328 1.42 -5.92 10.94
N ASP A 329 2.09 -5.74 9.80
CA ASP A 329 3.52 -5.91 9.59
C ASP A 329 4.01 -4.67 8.85
N PRO A 330 4.20 -3.53 9.56
CA PRO A 330 4.58 -2.27 8.95
C PRO A 330 6.00 -2.29 8.38
N VAL A 331 6.83 -3.27 8.78
CA VAL A 331 8.17 -3.47 8.21
C VAL A 331 8.07 -3.91 6.75
N ASN A 332 7.08 -4.74 6.41
CA ASN A 332 6.93 -5.31 5.08
C ASN A 332 5.73 -4.77 4.30
N GLN A 333 4.85 -3.99 4.93
CA GLN A 333 3.60 -3.51 4.35
C GLN A 333 3.35 -2.07 4.77
N LYS A 334 2.60 -1.32 3.96
CA LYS A 334 2.21 0.05 4.28
C LYS A 334 0.89 0.40 3.62
N ASP A 335 0.03 1.08 4.39
CA ASP A 335 -1.18 1.71 3.86
C ASP A 335 -0.92 3.20 3.60
N LEU A 336 -0.61 3.53 2.34
CA LEU A 336 -0.36 4.90 1.91
C LEU A 336 -1.63 5.64 1.48
N SER A 337 -2.78 4.99 1.40
CA SER A 337 -4.04 5.66 1.03
C SER A 337 -4.98 5.80 2.22
N GLY A 338 -4.73 5.05 3.31
CA GLY A 338 -5.69 4.86 4.37
C GLY A 338 -6.88 4.04 3.91
N THR A 339 -6.73 3.09 2.97
CA THR A 339 -7.82 2.28 2.42
C THR A 339 -7.39 0.85 2.09
N PHE A 340 -6.35 0.33 2.76
CA PHE A 340 -5.58 -0.80 2.23
C PHE A 340 -6.41 -2.07 1.98
N ILE A 341 -6.24 -2.66 0.79
CA ILE A 341 -6.97 -3.84 0.33
C ILE A 341 -6.01 -5.03 0.21
N PHE A 342 -5.63 -5.65 1.33
CA PHE A 342 -4.78 -6.86 1.34
C PHE A 342 -5.60 -8.17 1.26
N GLY A 343 -6.93 -8.08 1.20
CA GLY A 343 -7.83 -9.23 1.38
C GLY A 343 -8.05 -10.13 0.14
N LEU A 344 -8.04 -9.58 -1.08
CA LEU A 344 -8.52 -10.31 -2.26
C LEU A 344 -7.45 -11.17 -2.96
N ILE A 345 -6.17 -10.75 -3.01
CA ILE A 345 -5.17 -11.42 -3.84
C ILE A 345 -4.43 -12.55 -3.11
N LYS A 346 -4.07 -12.39 -1.83
CA LYS A 346 -3.30 -13.43 -1.09
C LYS A 346 -4.13 -14.65 -0.66
N ARG A 347 -5.42 -14.48 -0.30
CA ARG A 347 -6.26 -15.60 0.16
C ARG A 347 -6.67 -16.53 -0.97
N VAL A 348 -6.86 -16.00 -2.18
CA VAL A 348 -7.14 -16.81 -3.38
C VAL A 348 -5.88 -17.57 -3.81
N PHE A 349 -4.70 -16.94 -3.79
CA PHE A 349 -3.46 -17.59 -4.24
C PHE A 349 -2.98 -18.70 -3.27
N ASN A 350 -3.05 -18.49 -1.96
CA ASN A 350 -2.57 -19.47 -0.98
C ASN A 350 -3.54 -20.66 -0.75
N ARG A 351 -4.85 -20.51 -1.04
CA ARG A 351 -5.78 -21.66 -1.04
C ARG A 351 -5.62 -22.55 -2.27
N VAL A 352 -5.25 -22.00 -3.44
CA VAL A 352 -5.07 -22.81 -4.66
C VAL A 352 -3.79 -23.66 -4.57
N LEU A 353 -2.70 -23.16 -3.98
CA LEU A 353 -1.45 -23.93 -3.84
C LEU A 353 -1.54 -25.09 -2.82
N SER A 354 -2.35 -24.94 -1.77
CA SER A 354 -2.55 -26.01 -0.76
C SER A 354 -3.51 -27.12 -1.21
N VAL A 355 -4.38 -26.84 -2.19
CA VAL A 355 -5.27 -27.86 -2.80
C VAL A 355 -4.55 -28.63 -3.92
N VAL A 356 -3.69 -27.98 -4.71
CA VAL A 356 -2.93 -28.66 -5.78
C VAL A 356 -1.85 -29.60 -5.24
N SER A 357 -1.23 -29.28 -4.10
CA SER A 357 -0.24 -30.17 -3.45
C SER A 357 -0.85 -31.40 -2.76
N ARG A 358 -2.18 -31.43 -2.54
CA ARG A 358 -2.89 -32.60 -2.01
C ARG A 358 -3.49 -33.50 -3.09
N ALA A 359 -3.62 -33.01 -4.32
CA ALA A 359 -4.19 -33.77 -5.44
C ALA A 359 -3.18 -34.71 -6.16
N ASN A 360 -1.87 -34.52 -5.94
CA ASN A 360 -0.81 -35.31 -6.60
C ASN A 360 -0.11 -36.31 -5.66
N ARG A 361 -0.85 -36.99 -4.78
CA ARG A 361 -0.39 -38.27 -4.22
C ARG A 361 -0.98 -39.40 -5.05
N PRO A 362 -0.16 -40.29 -5.66
CA PRO A 362 -0.71 -41.46 -6.33
C PRO A 362 -1.36 -42.35 -5.26
N VAL A 363 -2.69 -42.37 -5.23
CA VAL A 363 -3.44 -43.32 -4.40
C VAL A 363 -3.29 -44.69 -5.04
N ALA A 364 -2.48 -45.55 -4.41
CA ALA A 364 -2.48 -46.97 -4.70
C ALA A 364 -3.90 -47.51 -4.47
N ARG A 365 -4.48 -48.07 -5.54
CA ARG A 365 -5.78 -48.75 -5.52
C ARG A 365 -5.66 -49.99 -4.64
N THR A 366 -6.30 -49.98 -3.47
CA THR A 366 -6.69 -51.21 -2.77
C THR A 366 -8.20 -51.21 -2.63
N ALA A 367 -8.84 -52.15 -3.33
CA ALA A 367 -10.28 -52.35 -3.29
C ALA A 367 -10.65 -53.11 -2.00
N SER A 368 -11.60 -52.58 -1.23
CA SER A 368 -12.42 -53.39 -0.34
C SER A 368 -13.85 -52.86 -0.31
N LYS A 369 -14.79 -53.71 -0.73
CA LYS A 369 -16.24 -53.51 -0.61
C LYS A 369 -16.69 -53.67 0.85
N SER A 370 -17.57 -52.80 1.35
CA SER A 370 -18.79 -53.25 2.03
C SER A 370 -19.77 -52.12 2.41
N LYS A 371 -20.99 -52.30 1.90
CA LYS A 371 -22.33 -52.14 2.49
C LYS A 371 -22.89 -50.76 2.84
N GLU A 372 -24.05 -50.56 2.22
CA GLU A 372 -25.04 -49.50 2.32
C GLU A 372 -25.68 -49.39 3.71
N GLY A 373 -25.96 -48.16 4.12
CA GLY A 373 -26.89 -47.79 5.17
C GLY A 373 -27.55 -46.47 4.78
N ALA A 374 -28.85 -46.51 4.49
CA ALA A 374 -29.64 -45.41 3.97
C ALA A 374 -30.09 -44.43 5.06
N MET A 375 -30.11 -43.13 4.74
CA MET A 375 -31.00 -42.16 5.38
C MET A 375 -31.40 -41.08 4.35
N LYS A 376 -32.71 -40.83 4.23
CA LYS A 376 -33.35 -39.92 3.27
C LYS A 376 -33.23 -38.44 3.67
N PRO A 377 -33.39 -37.50 2.72
CA PRO A 377 -33.06 -36.08 2.86
C PRO A 377 -34.25 -35.20 3.25
N ASP A 378 -33.94 -33.97 3.69
CA ASP A 378 -34.71 -32.70 3.69
C ASP A 378 -34.36 -31.95 4.99
N PHE A 379 -33.83 -30.72 5.04
CA PHE A 379 -34.23 -29.51 4.33
C PHE A 379 -33.12 -28.42 4.53
N LEU A 380 -32.40 -28.00 3.47
CA LEU A 380 -31.65 -26.72 3.45
C LEU A 380 -31.74 -26.11 2.04
N ARG A 381 -32.68 -25.17 1.88
CA ARG A 381 -32.61 -24.06 0.91
C ARG A 381 -31.51 -23.09 1.38
N GLN A 382 -30.81 -22.29 0.57
CA GLN A 382 -30.68 -22.12 -0.87
C GLN A 382 -29.61 -21.03 -1.02
N TYR A 383 -28.48 -21.32 -1.68
CA TYR A 383 -27.63 -20.35 -2.37
C TYR A 383 -26.94 -21.12 -3.51
N ASP A 384 -27.64 -21.21 -4.65
CA ASP A 384 -27.04 -21.63 -5.91
C ASP A 384 -26.17 -20.49 -6.44
N MET A 385 -24.87 -20.70 -6.54
CA MET A 385 -24.03 -19.96 -7.49
C MET A 385 -23.57 -20.94 -8.56
N TRP A 386 -24.10 -20.73 -9.75
CA TRP A 386 -23.72 -21.37 -11.01
C TRP A 386 -22.20 -21.33 -11.23
N LEU A 387 -21.56 -22.50 -11.25
CA LEU A 387 -20.28 -22.71 -11.92
C LEU A 387 -20.57 -23.20 -13.33
N SER A 388 -20.35 -22.35 -14.33
CA SER A 388 -20.20 -22.81 -15.71
C SER A 388 -18.74 -22.63 -16.12
N GLY A 389 -18.07 -23.75 -16.40
CA GLY A 389 -16.74 -23.76 -16.98
C GLY A 389 -16.82 -23.66 -18.51
N ASN A 390 -15.72 -23.19 -19.12
CA ASN A 390 -15.23 -23.75 -20.38
C ASN A 390 -13.74 -23.40 -20.57
N PHE A 391 -12.93 -24.44 -20.71
CA PHE A 391 -11.54 -24.40 -21.17
C PHE A 391 -11.51 -24.50 -22.71
N ARG A 392 -10.59 -23.78 -23.37
CA ARG A 392 -9.69 -24.33 -24.41
C ARG A 392 -8.68 -23.27 -24.86
N GLY A 393 -7.40 -23.66 -24.86
CA GLY A 393 -6.28 -22.86 -25.35
C GLY A 393 -5.92 -23.21 -26.79
N SER A 394 -5.41 -22.20 -27.51
CA SER A 394 -4.74 -22.36 -28.80
C SER A 394 -3.40 -21.63 -28.69
N THR A 395 -2.30 -22.32 -28.97
CA THR A 395 -0.97 -21.70 -29.10
C THR A 395 -0.77 -21.36 -30.58
N VAL A 396 -0.56 -20.10 -30.91
CA VAL A 396 -0.17 -19.66 -32.25
C VAL A 396 1.35 -19.46 -32.23
N LYS A 397 2.08 -20.17 -33.09
CA LYS A 397 3.51 -19.93 -33.33
C LYS A 397 3.65 -19.14 -34.62
N ILE A 398 4.34 -18.01 -34.54
CA ILE A 398 4.73 -17.22 -35.70
C ILE A 398 6.26 -17.27 -35.72
N ASP A 399 6.84 -18.02 -36.66
CA ASP A 399 8.27 -17.96 -36.93
C ASP A 399 8.49 -16.86 -37.98
N VAL A 400 9.19 -15.81 -37.58
CA VAL A 400 9.61 -14.72 -38.47
C VAL A 400 11.10 -14.87 -38.68
N SER A 401 11.49 -15.53 -39.77
CA SER A 401 12.83 -15.38 -40.35
C SER A 401 12.72 -14.50 -41.59
N ASP A 402 13.80 -13.79 -41.91
CA ASP A 402 13.82 -12.77 -42.95
C ASP A 402 13.15 -13.22 -44.27
N THR A 403 12.29 -12.31 -44.75
CA THR A 403 11.62 -12.22 -46.05
C THR A 403 10.65 -13.30 -46.52
N ASN A 404 10.36 -14.39 -45.79
CA ASN A 404 9.23 -15.28 -46.14
C ASN A 404 8.65 -16.03 -44.94
N TRP A 405 7.31 -16.06 -44.80
CA TRP A 405 6.62 -16.77 -43.72
C TRP A 405 5.75 -17.91 -44.27
N THR A 406 5.69 -19.04 -43.57
CA THR A 406 4.75 -20.15 -43.87
C THR A 406 4.02 -20.60 -42.60
N LEU A 407 2.69 -20.74 -42.68
CA LEU A 407 1.83 -21.18 -41.57
C LEU A 407 1.76 -22.72 -41.55
N ASN A 408 2.35 -23.39 -40.55
CA ASN A 408 2.34 -24.85 -40.49
C ASN A 408 1.14 -25.37 -39.67
N ARG A 409 0.29 -26.22 -40.28
CA ARG A 409 -1.04 -26.63 -39.77
C ARG A 409 -1.01 -27.75 -38.72
N ASN A 410 0.16 -28.25 -38.33
CA ASN A 410 0.28 -29.51 -37.60
C ASN A 410 0.34 -29.35 -36.07
N SER A 411 -0.78 -28.97 -35.42
CA SER A 411 -0.96 -29.26 -33.98
C SER A 411 -2.42 -29.21 -33.46
N VAL A 412 -3.43 -29.31 -34.32
CA VAL A 412 -4.83 -29.46 -33.89
C VAL A 412 -5.40 -30.76 -34.42
N LYS A 413 -5.30 -31.85 -33.65
CA LYS A 413 -6.09 -33.07 -33.90
C LYS A 413 -7.35 -33.02 -33.05
N ASN A 414 -8.48 -33.32 -33.72
CA ASN A 414 -9.83 -33.56 -33.20
C ASN A 414 -10.74 -32.33 -33.04
N LEU A 415 -11.28 -31.86 -34.17
CA LEU A 415 -12.68 -31.41 -34.24
C LEU A 415 -13.32 -32.01 -35.50
N THR A 416 -14.39 -32.78 -35.27
CA THR A 416 -15.28 -33.40 -36.25
C THR A 416 -16.04 -32.33 -37.05
N PRO A 417 -16.40 -32.56 -38.33
CA PRO A 417 -16.74 -31.50 -39.29
C PRO A 417 -18.24 -31.17 -39.30
N GLY A 418 -18.59 -29.89 -39.32
CA GLY A 418 -19.99 -29.50 -39.38
C GLY A 418 -20.29 -28.01 -39.51
N TYR A 419 -19.55 -27.28 -40.37
CA TYR A 419 -20.09 -26.14 -41.13
C TYR A 419 -19.03 -25.70 -42.16
N LYS A 420 -19.37 -25.78 -43.46
CA LYS A 420 -18.59 -25.24 -44.58
C LYS A 420 -19.25 -23.96 -45.05
N ASP A 421 -18.45 -22.91 -45.18
CA ASP A 421 -18.51 -21.83 -46.18
C ASP A 421 -17.36 -20.87 -45.81
N GLY A 422 -16.38 -20.50 -46.63
CA GLY A 422 -16.11 -20.67 -48.06
C GLY A 422 -15.07 -19.58 -48.40
N ASN A 423 -13.99 -19.93 -49.13
CA ASN A 423 -12.98 -19.03 -49.74
C ASN A 423 -12.09 -18.19 -48.79
N ASN A 424 -10.77 -18.00 -48.94
CA ASN A 424 -9.75 -18.37 -49.93
C ASN A 424 -8.39 -18.36 -49.22
N ASP A 425 -7.40 -19.06 -49.78
CA ASP A 425 -5.98 -18.88 -49.47
C ASP A 425 -5.57 -17.40 -49.55
N VAL A 426 -4.68 -16.96 -48.66
CA VAL A 426 -3.99 -15.67 -48.80
C VAL A 426 -2.49 -15.91 -48.63
N GLY A 427 -1.82 -16.20 -49.75
CA GLY A 427 -0.40 -15.93 -49.90
C GLY A 427 -0.21 -14.48 -50.36
N GLY A 428 0.76 -13.78 -49.80
CA GLY A 428 1.13 -12.43 -50.21
C GLY A 428 2.61 -12.15 -49.94
N SER A 429 3.27 -11.54 -50.92
CA SER A 429 4.66 -11.03 -50.88
C SER A 429 4.58 -9.51 -50.97
N CYS A 430 5.29 -8.75 -50.10
CA CYS A 430 5.40 -7.29 -50.19
C CYS A 430 6.68 -6.77 -49.51
N ASP A 431 7.29 -5.75 -50.11
CA ASP A 431 8.57 -5.17 -49.70
C ASP A 431 8.48 -4.00 -48.70
N ASP A 432 7.34 -3.35 -48.46
CA ASP A 432 7.32 -2.17 -47.55
C ASP A 432 6.04 -1.92 -46.71
N SER A 433 4.96 -2.69 -46.87
CA SER A 433 3.79 -2.63 -45.97
C SER A 433 2.89 -3.86 -46.15
N CYS A 434 2.68 -4.65 -45.09
CA CYS A 434 1.74 -5.77 -45.07
C CYS A 434 0.64 -5.54 -44.03
N ALA A 435 -0.61 -5.73 -44.42
CA ALA A 435 -1.74 -5.87 -43.49
C ALA A 435 -2.25 -7.31 -43.58
N LEU A 436 -2.18 -8.05 -42.47
CA LEU A 436 -2.78 -9.38 -42.35
C LEU A 436 -4.16 -9.23 -41.71
N ALA A 437 -5.22 -9.49 -42.47
CA ALA A 437 -6.58 -9.60 -41.95
C ALA A 437 -6.95 -11.07 -41.82
N ILE A 438 -7.07 -11.57 -40.58
CA ILE A 438 -7.64 -12.90 -40.32
C ILE A 438 -9.11 -12.70 -39.95
N GLY A 439 -10.03 -13.10 -40.84
CA GLY A 439 -11.46 -12.92 -40.63
C GLY A 439 -12.29 -14.18 -40.93
N ARG A 440 -12.79 -14.84 -39.87
CA ARG A 440 -14.24 -14.93 -39.54
C ARG A 440 -14.46 -15.83 -38.30
N GLY A 441 -15.20 -15.32 -37.33
CA GLY A 441 -15.73 -16.08 -36.19
C GLY A 441 -15.00 -15.88 -34.85
N GLY A 442 -14.94 -14.64 -34.36
CA GLY A 442 -14.50 -14.31 -32.99
C GLY A 442 -13.05 -13.83 -32.89
N GLY A 443 -12.85 -12.51 -32.79
CA GLY A 443 -11.57 -11.86 -32.51
C GLY A 443 -10.60 -11.85 -33.69
N GLY A 444 -10.65 -10.79 -34.52
CA GLY A 444 -9.64 -10.55 -35.56
C GLY A 444 -8.57 -9.58 -35.07
N PHE A 445 -7.31 -9.86 -35.38
CA PHE A 445 -6.21 -8.90 -35.28
C PHE A 445 -6.20 -8.02 -36.53
N VAL A 446 -5.93 -6.72 -36.37
CA VAL A 446 -5.51 -5.85 -37.46
C VAL A 446 -4.21 -5.18 -37.02
N GLY A 447 -3.16 -5.34 -37.81
CA GLY A 447 -1.86 -4.77 -37.55
C GLY A 447 -1.05 -4.64 -38.82
N THR A 448 -0.26 -3.58 -38.89
CA THR A 448 0.67 -3.28 -39.98
C THR A 448 2.08 -3.27 -39.41
N VAL A 449 3.07 -3.72 -40.18
CA VAL A 449 4.50 -3.59 -39.82
C VAL A 449 5.09 -2.47 -40.66
N GLU A 450 5.71 -1.49 -40.00
CA GLU A 450 6.46 -0.43 -40.68
C GLU A 450 7.79 -0.20 -39.96
N LYS A 451 8.91 -0.22 -40.69
CA LYS A 451 10.26 0.14 -40.17
C LYS A 451 10.63 -0.50 -38.82
N LYS A 452 10.46 -1.83 -38.68
CA LYS A 452 10.74 -2.62 -37.47
C LYS A 452 9.85 -2.30 -36.25
N ARG A 453 8.71 -1.63 -36.45
CA ARG A 453 7.66 -1.42 -35.44
C ARG A 453 6.45 -2.29 -35.75
N ILE A 454 5.90 -2.91 -34.71
CA ILE A 454 4.69 -3.75 -34.80
C ILE A 454 3.54 -3.00 -34.13
N PHE A 455 2.49 -2.68 -34.89
CA PHE A 455 1.28 -2.05 -34.37
C PHE A 455 0.18 -3.12 -34.16
N LEU A 456 -0.36 -3.21 -32.95
CA LEU A 456 -1.42 -4.17 -32.60
C LEU A 456 -2.70 -3.44 -32.17
N GLY A 457 -3.78 -3.58 -32.94
CA GLY A 457 -5.12 -3.14 -32.55
C GLY A 457 -5.92 -4.30 -31.94
N LEU A 458 -6.48 -4.10 -30.74
CA LEU A 458 -7.39 -5.06 -30.09
C LEU A 458 -8.83 -4.58 -30.22
N HIS A 459 -9.70 -5.37 -30.83
CA HIS A 459 -11.15 -5.19 -30.77
C HIS A 459 -11.77 -6.26 -29.87
N HIS A 460 -12.58 -5.79 -28.90
CA HIS A 460 -13.51 -6.51 -28.02
C HIS A 460 -13.24 -8.02 -27.77
N TYR A 461 -12.96 -8.34 -26.50
CA TYR A 461 -12.89 -9.66 -25.83
C TYR A 461 -11.50 -10.14 -25.37
N LYS A 462 -11.52 -10.87 -24.23
CA LYS A 462 -10.39 -11.45 -23.50
C LYS A 462 -9.56 -12.38 -24.38
N ILE A 463 -8.26 -12.13 -24.48
CA ILE A 463 -7.29 -13.01 -25.13
C ILE A 463 -6.35 -13.60 -24.08
N LYS A 464 -6.08 -14.91 -24.14
CA LYS A 464 -4.95 -15.57 -23.48
C LYS A 464 -4.09 -16.26 -24.55
N GLY A 465 -2.87 -15.79 -24.75
CA GLY A 465 -1.91 -16.37 -25.67
C GLY A 465 -0.49 -15.91 -25.35
N ASN A 466 0.51 -16.68 -25.79
CA ASN A 466 1.93 -16.33 -25.67
C ASN A 466 2.45 -15.91 -27.06
N ILE A 467 3.14 -14.78 -27.15
CA ILE A 467 3.89 -14.37 -28.33
C ILE A 467 5.36 -14.72 -28.09
N ILE A 468 5.97 -15.49 -28.99
CA ILE A 468 7.37 -15.89 -28.94
C ILE A 468 8.08 -15.22 -30.11
N LEU A 469 9.05 -14.37 -29.83
CA LEU A 469 9.88 -13.72 -30.85
C LEU A 469 11.28 -14.35 -30.79
N LYS A 470 11.85 -14.67 -31.95
CA LYS A 470 13.24 -15.12 -32.05
C LYS A 470 14.08 -14.09 -32.78
N ASP A 471 15.22 -13.78 -32.16
CA ASP A 471 16.46 -13.32 -32.77
C ASP A 471 16.43 -12.05 -33.64
N ASN A 472 15.71 -10.99 -33.27
CA ASN A 472 16.05 -9.60 -33.66
C ASN A 472 15.35 -8.53 -32.79
N MET A 473 15.96 -7.33 -32.70
CA MET A 473 15.45 -6.19 -31.91
C MET A 473 14.24 -5.51 -32.59
N TYR A 474 13.13 -5.36 -31.87
CA TYR A 474 11.91 -4.66 -32.30
C TYR A 474 11.46 -3.63 -31.26
N ASP A 475 11.00 -2.47 -31.70
CA ASP A 475 10.32 -1.47 -30.86
C ASP A 475 8.80 -1.76 -30.85
N PHE A 476 8.18 -1.74 -29.67
CA PHE A 476 6.75 -2.04 -29.47
C PHE A 476 5.95 -0.79 -29.10
N GLU A 477 4.82 -0.58 -29.78
CA GLU A 477 3.85 0.46 -29.44
C GLU A 477 2.43 -0.12 -29.45
N LEU A 478 1.70 0.00 -28.34
CA LEU A 478 0.35 -0.55 -28.16
C LEU A 478 -0.68 0.59 -28.25
N LEU A 479 -1.49 0.61 -29.30
CA LEU A 479 -2.52 1.65 -29.51
C LEU A 479 -3.91 1.10 -29.14
N SER A 480 -4.48 1.63 -28.06
CA SER A 480 -5.89 1.40 -27.71
C SER A 480 -6.77 2.39 -28.46
N LEU A 481 -7.46 1.95 -29.50
CA LEU A 481 -8.54 2.71 -30.14
C LEU A 481 -9.87 2.39 -29.44
N ALA A 482 -10.28 3.23 -28.49
CA ALA A 482 -11.64 3.21 -27.96
C ALA A 482 -12.24 4.62 -27.98
N SER A 483 -13.36 4.77 -28.68
CA SER A 483 -14.21 5.97 -28.71
C SER A 483 -14.99 6.11 -27.39
N PRO A 484 -15.20 7.34 -26.86
CA PRO A 484 -15.87 7.55 -25.60
C PRO A 484 -17.39 7.63 -25.79
N ALA A 485 -18.07 6.48 -25.83
CA ALA A 485 -19.51 6.44 -25.60
C ALA A 485 -19.93 5.05 -25.09
N ASN A 486 -20.32 5.00 -23.81
CA ASN A 486 -21.07 3.92 -23.16
C ASN A 486 -20.45 2.51 -23.11
N LEU A 487 -19.64 2.23 -22.08
CA LEU A 487 -19.44 0.86 -21.59
C LEU A 487 -19.31 0.80 -20.04
N PRO A 488 -19.87 -0.23 -19.38
CA PRO A 488 -19.83 -0.41 -17.93
C PRO A 488 -18.44 -0.86 -17.44
N ALA A 489 -18.08 -0.41 -16.24
CA ALA A 489 -16.83 -0.73 -15.55
C ALA A 489 -16.73 -2.22 -15.24
N GLN A 490 -15.85 -2.94 -15.96
CA GLN A 490 -15.04 -4.09 -15.52
C GLN A 490 -14.53 -4.86 -16.75
N MET A 491 -13.32 -4.53 -17.24
CA MET A 491 -12.59 -5.40 -18.16
C MET A 491 -11.09 -5.33 -17.87
N GLY A 492 -10.61 -6.24 -17.02
CA GLY A 492 -9.19 -6.55 -16.87
C GLY A 492 -8.80 -7.76 -17.73
N GLY A 493 -7.74 -7.61 -18.52
CA GLY A 493 -7.07 -8.69 -19.24
C GLY A 493 -5.56 -8.60 -19.04
N ALA A 494 -4.90 -9.72 -18.75
CA ALA A 494 -3.45 -9.79 -18.62
C ALA A 494 -2.83 -10.25 -19.95
N ILE A 495 -1.83 -9.53 -20.44
CA ILE A 495 -0.99 -9.92 -21.58
C ILE A 495 0.37 -10.32 -21.02
N ASN A 496 0.79 -11.56 -21.23
CA ASN A 496 2.11 -12.04 -20.80
C ASN A 496 3.09 -11.98 -21.99
N PHE A 497 4.20 -11.28 -21.79
CA PHE A 497 5.33 -11.29 -22.72
C PHE A 497 6.42 -12.22 -22.16
N ILE A 498 6.86 -13.20 -22.96
CA ILE A 498 7.98 -14.08 -22.59
C ILE A 498 9.13 -13.79 -23.56
N LEU A 499 10.16 -13.11 -23.07
CA LEU A 499 11.42 -12.90 -23.80
C LEU A 499 12.39 -14.01 -23.40
N ASN A 500 12.80 -14.86 -24.35
CA ASN A 500 13.85 -15.86 -24.13
C ASN A 500 15.09 -15.46 -24.93
N GLY A 501 16.14 -15.00 -24.25
CA GLY A 501 17.44 -14.72 -24.86
C GLY A 501 18.42 -14.09 -23.87
N LYS A 502 19.71 -14.46 -23.95
CA LYS A 502 20.80 -13.76 -23.26
C LYS A 502 21.10 -12.48 -24.03
N VAL A 503 20.82 -11.32 -23.45
CA VAL A 503 21.09 -10.03 -24.10
C VAL A 503 21.67 -9.05 -23.07
N PRO A 504 22.86 -8.44 -23.28
CA PRO A 504 23.40 -7.43 -22.39
C PRO A 504 22.98 -6.01 -22.84
N GLY A 505 22.40 -5.21 -21.93
CA GLY A 505 22.07 -3.79 -22.16
C GLY A 505 20.87 -3.30 -21.32
N ASP A 506 20.73 -1.98 -21.17
CA ASP A 506 19.57 -1.32 -20.53
C ASP A 506 18.41 -1.15 -21.53
N TYR A 507 17.17 -1.39 -21.10
CA TYR A 507 15.98 -1.33 -21.96
C TYR A 507 14.98 -0.26 -21.50
N ASN A 508 14.38 0.48 -22.45
CA ASN A 508 13.28 1.41 -22.21
C ASN A 508 11.98 0.85 -22.79
N MET A 509 10.96 0.69 -21.94
CA MET A 509 9.58 0.42 -22.35
C MET A 509 8.74 1.67 -22.06
N THR A 510 8.15 2.27 -23.08
CA THR A 510 7.28 3.44 -22.94
C THR A 510 5.84 3.04 -23.22
N PHE A 511 4.95 3.21 -22.24
CA PHE A 511 3.52 3.01 -22.40
C PHE A 511 2.79 4.36 -22.36
N VAL A 512 1.94 4.62 -23.35
CA VAL A 512 1.06 5.79 -23.36
C VAL A 512 -0.39 5.29 -23.44
N GLY A 513 -1.15 5.45 -22.37
CA GLY A 513 -2.56 5.03 -22.32
C GLY A 513 -3.38 5.82 -21.30
N ALA A 514 -4.63 6.12 -21.64
CA ALA A 514 -5.61 6.72 -20.76
C ALA A 514 -6.40 5.62 -20.03
N GLY A 515 -5.92 5.20 -18.85
CA GLY A 515 -6.58 4.21 -17.99
C GLY A 515 -5.60 3.48 -17.07
N ASN A 516 -6.08 3.03 -15.91
CA ASN A 516 -5.27 2.30 -14.92
C ASN A 516 -4.79 0.95 -15.50
N VAL A 517 -3.47 0.77 -15.56
CA VAL A 517 -2.81 -0.48 -15.94
C VAL A 517 -1.98 -0.97 -14.75
N ASP A 518 -2.33 -2.12 -14.18
CA ASP A 518 -1.49 -2.85 -13.23
C ASP A 518 -0.48 -3.72 -14.00
N MET A 519 0.80 -3.64 -13.63
CA MET A 519 1.88 -4.44 -14.24
C MET A 519 2.58 -5.32 -13.19
N GLU A 520 2.68 -6.62 -13.47
CA GLU A 520 3.66 -7.53 -12.84
C GLU A 520 4.74 -7.87 -13.89
N GLY A 521 5.98 -7.44 -13.65
CA GLY A 521 7.15 -7.86 -14.42
C GLY A 521 8.02 -8.79 -13.57
N TYR A 522 8.28 -10.00 -14.06
CA TYR A 522 9.31 -10.88 -13.49
C TYR A 522 10.52 -10.90 -14.42
N ILE A 523 11.64 -10.35 -13.97
CA ILE A 523 12.95 -10.57 -14.59
C ILE A 523 13.59 -11.73 -13.83
N TRP A 524 13.74 -12.87 -14.50
CA TRP A 524 14.62 -13.94 -14.01
C TRP A 524 16.03 -13.66 -14.52
N GLN A 525 17.00 -13.56 -13.61
CA GLN A 525 18.43 -13.64 -13.94
C GLN A 525 18.87 -15.08 -14.11
#